data_AF-A0A087GXH6-F1
#
_entry.id   AF-A0A087GXH6-F1
#
_cell.length_a   1.000
_cell.length_b   1.000
_cell.length_c   1.000
_cell.angle_alpha   90.00
_cell.angle_beta   90.00
_cell.angle_gamma   90.00
#
_symmetry.space_group_name_H-M   'P 1'
#
loop_
_entity.id
_entity.type
_entity.pdbx_description
1 polymer ?
#
loop_
_entity_poly.entity_id
_entity_poly.type
_entity_poly.pdbx_seq_one_letter_code
_entity_poly.pdbx_strand_id
1 'polypeptide(L)'
;MKKLVGLELFSPKKHKSFKYIREEEVDLLVKKISESAQTQTLVDLKKGLFSFTAGIIFRYAFGQNFRECDFMNMEKLEELMQELETNVFSDLAFTDFLPTGLGWLVDRISGHVGYDQ
;
A
#
# COMPACT_ATOMS: atom_id res chain seq x y z
N MET A 1 -15.15 -17.33 -4.71
CA MET A 1 -14.36 -16.17 -4.24
C MET A 1 -13.63 -15.44 -5.37
N LYS A 2 -12.68 -16.05 -6.09
CA LYS A 2 -11.86 -15.37 -7.13
C LYS A 2 -12.67 -14.58 -8.18
N LYS A 3 -13.75 -15.16 -8.71
CA LYS A 3 -14.63 -14.52 -9.71
C LYS A 3 -15.40 -13.32 -9.15
N LEU A 4 -15.84 -13.38 -7.89
CA LEU A 4 -16.56 -12.29 -7.23
C LEU A 4 -15.63 -11.11 -6.97
N VAL A 5 -14.45 -11.37 -6.40
CA VAL A 5 -13.41 -10.36 -6.15
C VAL A 5 -12.95 -9.69 -7.45
N GLY A 6 -12.73 -10.48 -8.51
CA GLY A 6 -12.35 -9.95 -9.82
C GLY A 6 -13.41 -9.05 -10.46
N LEU A 7 -14.70 -9.36 -10.28
CA LEU A 7 -15.80 -8.61 -10.89
C LEU A 7 -16.22 -7.39 -10.06
N GLU A 8 -16.26 -7.52 -8.74
CA GLU A 8 -16.77 -6.47 -7.84
C GLU A 8 -15.69 -5.47 -7.42
N LEU A 9 -14.47 -5.94 -7.19
CA LEU A 9 -13.36 -5.10 -6.72
C LEU A 9 -12.43 -4.73 -7.89
N PHE A 10 -11.97 -5.71 -8.67
CA PHE A 10 -10.91 -5.48 -9.67
C PHE A 10 -11.40 -5.34 -11.11
N SER A 11 -12.69 -5.12 -11.33
CA SER A 11 -13.23 -4.89 -12.67
C SER A 11 -12.67 -3.59 -13.27
N PRO A 12 -12.39 -3.53 -14.60
CA PRO A 12 -11.90 -2.31 -15.25
C PRO A 12 -12.79 -1.09 -15.02
N LYS A 13 -14.11 -1.28 -14.87
CA LYS A 13 -15.06 -0.21 -14.54
C LYS A 13 -14.77 0.36 -13.16
N LYS A 14 -14.58 -0.51 -12.17
CA LYS A 14 -14.29 -0.15 -10.78
C LYS A 14 -12.89 0.44 -10.65
N HIS A 15 -11.91 -0.10 -11.36
CA HIS A 15 -10.55 0.45 -11.39
C HIS A 15 -10.52 1.93 -11.84
N LYS A 16 -11.36 2.30 -12.83
CA LYS A 16 -11.54 3.69 -13.26
C LYS A 16 -12.28 4.52 -12.20
N SER A 17 -13.37 3.99 -11.65
CA SER A 17 -14.15 4.68 -10.60
C SER A 17 -13.35 4.90 -9.32
N PHE A 18 -12.40 4.03 -8.98
CA PHE A 18 -11.58 4.12 -7.77
C PHE A 18 -10.22 4.77 -8.02
N LYS A 19 -10.00 5.36 -9.20
CA LYS A 19 -8.77 6.08 -9.50
C LYS A 19 -8.55 7.23 -8.50
N TYR A 20 -9.60 7.98 -8.17
CA TYR A 20 -9.53 9.10 -7.22
C TYR A 20 -9.05 8.65 -5.84
N ILE A 21 -9.44 7.45 -5.39
CA ILE A 21 -9.01 6.90 -4.09
C ILE A 21 -7.49 6.75 -4.04
N ARG A 22 -6.89 6.25 -5.13
CA ARG A 22 -5.43 6.10 -5.21
C ARG A 22 -4.74 7.45 -5.24
N GLU A 23 -5.25 8.40 -6.03
CA GLU A 23 -4.69 9.74 -6.11
C GLU A 23 -4.74 10.44 -4.74
N GLU A 24 -5.85 10.34 -4.02
CA GLU A 24 -6.01 10.91 -2.68
C GLU A 24 -5.11 10.27 -1.64
N GLU A 25 -5.02 8.93 -1.56
CA GLU A 25 -4.10 8.29 -0.60
C GLU A 25 -2.62 8.59 -0.94
N VAL A 26 -2.26 8.65 -2.22
CA VAL A 26 -0.90 9.00 -2.64
C VAL A 26 -0.57 10.43 -2.26
N ASP A 27 -1.47 11.38 -2.50
CA ASP A 27 -1.29 12.78 -2.12
C ASP A 27 -1.09 12.92 -0.61
N LEU A 28 -1.89 12.21 0.19
CA LEU A 28 -1.74 12.18 1.65
C LEU A 28 -0.37 11.62 2.10
N LEU A 29 0.13 10.57 1.45
CA LEU A 29 1.43 10.00 1.75
C LEU A 29 2.56 10.98 1.39
N VAL A 30 2.51 11.54 0.18
CA VAL A 30 3.50 12.51 -0.31
C VAL A 30 3.52 13.76 0.58
N LYS A 31 2.35 14.26 0.97
CA LYS A 31 2.23 15.40 1.88
C LYS A 31 2.91 15.13 3.21
N LYS A 32 2.63 13.99 3.85
CA LYS A 32 3.26 13.61 5.13
C LYS A 32 4.79 13.50 5.03
N ILE A 33 5.28 12.89 3.95
CA ILE A 33 6.73 12.77 3.71
C ILE A 33 7.34 14.15 3.47
N SER A 34 6.67 15.00 2.69
CA SER A 34 7.15 16.35 2.36
C SER A 34 7.18 17.26 3.59
N GLU A 35 6.15 17.22 4.44
CA GLU A 35 6.11 17.95 5.72
C GLU A 35 7.27 17.51 6.62
N SER A 36 7.50 16.20 6.73
CA SER A 36 8.59 15.66 7.54
C SER A 36 9.98 16.00 6.97
N ALA A 37 10.11 16.05 5.65
CA ALA A 37 11.34 16.47 4.98
C ALA A 37 11.65 17.95 5.23
N GLN A 38 10.64 18.81 5.27
CA GLN A 38 10.80 20.23 5.61
C GLN A 38 11.30 20.42 7.04
N THR A 39 10.81 19.62 7.98
CA THR A 39 11.24 19.65 9.37
C THR A 39 12.48 18.79 9.65
N GLN A 40 13.09 18.20 8.61
CA GLN A 40 14.22 17.26 8.69
C GLN A 40 14.01 16.15 9.73
N THR A 41 12.76 15.73 9.91
CA THR A 41 12.38 14.72 10.91
C THR A 41 12.47 13.33 10.29
N LEU A 42 12.98 12.37 11.07
CA LEU A 42 13.01 10.97 10.66
C LEU A 42 11.57 10.44 10.48
N VAL A 43 11.32 9.81 9.33
CA VAL A 43 10.00 9.25 9.00
C VAL A 43 10.06 7.73 9.09
N ASP A 44 9.14 7.16 9.85
CA ASP A 44 8.85 5.73 9.76
C ASP A 44 8.02 5.47 8.48
N LEU A 45 8.73 5.12 7.40
CA LEU A 45 8.11 4.82 6.11
C LEU A 45 7.21 3.59 6.17
N LYS A 46 7.51 2.63 7.04
CA LYS A 46 6.76 1.38 7.18
C LYS A 46 5.37 1.67 7.72
N LYS A 47 5.28 2.47 8.78
CA LYS A 47 4.00 2.96 9.33
C LYS A 47 3.24 3.81 8.31
N GLY A 48 3.95 4.63 7.54
CA GLY A 48 3.38 5.43 6.45
C GLY A 48 2.74 4.57 5.35
N LEU A 49 3.46 3.57 4.85
CA LEU A 49 3.01 2.65 3.80
C LEU A 49 1.86 1.75 4.26
N PHE A 50 1.89 1.32 5.53
CA PHE A 50 0.83 0.51 6.08
C PHE A 50 -0.46 1.32 6.27
N SER A 51 -0.37 2.56 6.78
CA SER A 51 -1.50 3.50 6.81
C SER A 51 -2.07 3.80 5.42
N PHE A 52 -1.21 3.98 4.42
CA PHE A 52 -1.60 4.14 3.01
C PHE A 52 -2.36 2.90 2.49
N THR A 53 -1.83 1.70 2.74
CA THR A 53 -2.44 0.44 2.29
C THR A 53 -3.79 0.19 2.96
N ALA A 54 -3.88 0.43 4.27
CA ALA A 54 -5.13 0.33 5.01
C ALA A 54 -6.18 1.33 4.48
N GLY A 55 -5.78 2.56 4.17
CA GLY A 55 -6.64 3.58 3.54
C GLY A 55 -7.23 3.14 2.21
N ILE A 56 -6.41 2.56 1.33
CA ILE A 56 -6.88 1.97 0.07
C ILE A 56 -7.88 0.85 0.34
N ILE A 57 -7.51 -0.15 1.15
CA ILE A 57 -8.35 -1.34 1.39
C ILE A 57 -9.70 -0.94 1.97
N PHE A 58 -9.73 -0.04 2.95
CA PHE A 58 -10.99 0.36 3.59
C PHE A 58 -11.93 1.07 2.63
N ARG A 59 -11.39 1.95 1.78
CA ARG A 59 -12.19 2.63 0.76
C ARG A 59 -12.64 1.68 -0.36
N TYR A 60 -11.82 0.69 -0.69
CA TYR A 60 -12.12 -0.28 -1.75
C TYR A 60 -13.14 -1.35 -1.32
N ALA A 61 -12.98 -1.88 -0.10
CA ALA A 61 -13.76 -3.00 0.43
C ALA A 61 -15.00 -2.56 1.19
N PHE A 62 -14.89 -1.47 1.98
CA PHE A 62 -15.97 -1.00 2.85
C PHE A 62 -16.58 0.33 2.40
N GLY A 63 -15.94 1.04 1.45
CA GLY A 63 -16.39 2.37 1.03
C GLY A 63 -16.20 3.45 2.10
N GLN A 64 -15.41 3.17 3.14
CA GLN A 64 -15.20 4.06 4.28
C GLN A 64 -13.76 4.55 4.33
N ASN A 65 -13.54 5.76 4.83
CA ASN A 65 -12.20 6.27 5.07
C ASN A 65 -11.63 5.63 6.34
N PHE A 66 -10.50 4.94 6.20
CA PHE A 66 -9.78 4.32 7.30
C PHE A 66 -9.56 5.29 8.48
N ARG A 67 -9.25 6.56 8.19
CA ARG A 67 -8.96 7.58 9.20
C ARG A 67 -10.20 8.11 9.93
N GLU A 68 -11.39 7.79 9.46
CA GLU A 68 -12.68 8.17 10.06
C GLU A 68 -13.35 7.00 10.78
N CYS A 69 -12.73 5.82 10.77
CA CYS A 69 -13.25 4.63 11.44
C CYS A 69 -12.91 4.66 12.93
N ASP A 70 -13.91 4.83 13.80
CA ASP A 70 -13.75 4.78 15.26
C ASP A 70 -13.16 3.47 15.80
N PHE A 71 -13.25 2.38 15.02
CA PHE A 71 -12.74 1.06 15.41
C PHE A 71 -11.27 0.79 15.02
N MET A 72 -10.65 1.68 14.23
CA MET A 72 -9.28 1.54 13.73
C MET A 72 -8.42 2.74 14.13
N ASN A 73 -7.63 2.57 15.19
CA ASN A 73 -6.67 3.56 15.65
C ASN A 73 -5.23 3.19 15.25
N MET A 74 -4.30 4.14 15.39
CA MET A 74 -2.87 3.92 15.11
C MET A 74 -2.26 2.77 15.92
N GLU A 75 -2.72 2.54 17.15
CA GLU A 75 -2.27 1.40 17.98
C GLU A 75 -2.70 0.06 17.38
N LYS A 76 -3.97 -0.04 16.98
CA LYS A 76 -4.50 -1.25 16.33
C LYS A 76 -3.88 -1.48 14.95
N LEU A 77 -3.53 -0.40 14.27
CA LEU A 77 -2.75 -0.45 13.04
C LEU A 77 -1.34 -1.01 13.30
N GLU A 78 -0.69 -0.62 14.40
CA GLU A 78 0.61 -1.20 14.81
C GLU A 78 0.50 -2.68 15.18
N GLU A 79 -0.57 -3.09 15.88
CA GLU A 79 -0.84 -4.51 16.16
C GLU A 79 -1.02 -5.33 14.88
N LEU A 80 -1.84 -4.85 13.93
CA LEU A 80 -2.04 -5.51 12.64
C LEU A 80 -0.74 -5.56 11.82
N MET A 81 0.10 -4.53 11.94
CA MET A 81 1.39 -4.48 11.27
C MET A 81 2.36 -5.51 11.86
N GLN A 82 2.42 -5.64 13.17
CA GLN A 82 3.20 -6.69 13.84
C GLN A 82 2.70 -8.09 13.47
N GLU A 83 1.38 -8.30 13.46
CA GLU A 83 0.79 -9.58 13.04
C GLU A 83 1.09 -9.89 11.57
N LEU A 84 1.04 -8.87 10.69
CA LEU A 84 1.41 -9.03 9.29
C LEU A 84 2.89 -9.43 9.17
N GLU A 85 3.79 -8.81 9.91
CA GLU A 85 5.23 -9.13 9.84
C GLU A 85 5.55 -10.53 10.34
N THR A 86 4.91 -10.95 11.44
CA THR A 86 5.18 -12.26 12.04
C THR A 86 4.55 -13.40 11.27
N ASN A 87 3.34 -13.20 10.72
CA ASN A 87 2.54 -14.30 10.16
C ASN A 87 2.39 -14.24 8.64
N VAL A 88 2.39 -13.04 8.04
CA VAL A 88 1.96 -12.85 6.66
C VAL A 88 3.10 -12.43 5.75
N PHE A 89 4.02 -11.57 6.13
CA PHE A 89 5.08 -11.08 5.23
C PHE A 89 6.16 -12.13 4.97
N SER A 90 6.30 -13.10 5.89
CA SER A 90 7.13 -14.28 5.69
C SER A 90 6.52 -15.27 4.67
N ASP A 91 5.18 -15.28 4.53
CA ASP A 91 4.42 -16.21 3.67
C ASP A 91 3.90 -15.54 2.37
N LEU A 92 3.70 -14.22 2.40
CA LEU A 92 3.60 -13.29 1.29
C LEU A 92 4.99 -13.11 0.70
N ALA A 93 5.61 -14.24 0.38
CA ALA A 93 6.69 -14.30 -0.56
C ALA A 93 6.25 -13.44 -1.74
N PHE A 94 7.09 -12.46 -2.03
CA PHE A 94 7.13 -11.57 -3.17
C PHE A 94 6.53 -12.13 -4.49
N THR A 95 6.49 -13.46 -4.64
CA THR A 95 5.83 -14.25 -5.69
C THR A 95 4.32 -14.03 -5.86
N ASP A 96 3.57 -13.67 -4.80
CA ASP A 96 2.12 -13.44 -4.91
C ASP A 96 1.75 -11.97 -5.21
N PHE A 97 2.59 -11.02 -4.77
CA PHE A 97 2.40 -9.58 -5.03
C PHE A 97 3.02 -9.15 -6.37
N LEU A 98 4.14 -9.76 -6.76
CA LEU A 98 4.76 -9.53 -8.05
C LEU A 98 4.59 -10.78 -8.90
N PRO A 99 3.69 -10.76 -9.92
CA PRO A 99 3.77 -11.77 -10.95
C PRO A 99 5.20 -11.79 -11.46
N THR A 100 5.71 -12.99 -11.71
CA THR A 100 7.07 -13.36 -12.15
C THR A 100 7.61 -12.63 -13.40
N GLY A 101 6.94 -11.57 -13.87
CA GLY A 101 7.31 -10.68 -14.96
C GLY A 101 7.62 -9.22 -14.57
N LEU A 102 7.70 -8.86 -13.28
CA LEU A 102 8.08 -7.50 -12.84
C LEU A 102 9.55 -7.35 -12.45
N GLY A 103 10.45 -8.18 -12.99
CA GLY A 103 11.90 -8.10 -12.74
C GLY A 103 12.50 -6.71 -13.01
N TRP A 104 11.99 -5.98 -14.01
CA TRP A 104 12.43 -4.61 -14.33
C TRP A 104 12.17 -3.59 -13.22
N LEU A 105 11.11 -3.78 -12.41
CA LEU A 105 10.73 -2.85 -11.35
C LEU A 105 11.60 -3.09 -10.12
N VAL A 106 11.95 -4.34 -9.85
CA VAL A 106 12.91 -4.73 -8.81
C VAL A 106 14.29 -4.18 -9.14
N ASP A 107 14.72 -4.31 -10.39
CA ASP A 107 15.98 -3.76 -10.91
C ASP A 107 16.03 -2.22 -10.74
N ARG A 108 14.92 -1.54 -11.07
CA ARG A 108 14.81 -0.08 -10.94
C ARG A 108 14.79 0.43 -9.49
N ILE A 109 14.26 -0.33 -8.55
CA ILE A 109 14.25 0.04 -7.11
C ILE A 109 15.56 -0.39 -6.42
N SER A 110 16.16 -1.51 -6.86
CA SER A 110 17.43 -2.02 -6.31
C SER A 110 18.65 -1.21 -6.76
N GLY A 111 18.50 -0.29 -7.72
CA GLY A 111 19.56 0.65 -8.10
C GLY A 111 20.74 0.00 -8.82
N HIS A 112 20.59 -1.19 -9.41
CA HIS A 112 21.59 -1.74 -10.32
C HIS A 112 21.42 -1.09 -11.71
N VAL A 113 21.85 0.16 -11.84
CA VAL A 113 22.26 0.69 -13.14
C VAL A 113 23.46 -0.13 -13.59
N GLY A 114 23.29 -0.87 -14.70
CA GLY A 114 24.19 -1.93 -15.13
C GLY A 114 25.57 -1.50 -15.63
N TYR A 115 26.35 -2.51 -15.99
CA TYR A 115 27.38 -2.41 -17.01
C TYR A 115 27.28 -3.63 -17.91
N ASP A 116 26.93 -3.37 -19.17
CA ASP A 116 27.26 -4.23 -20.30
C ASP A 116 28.78 -4.48 -20.31
N GLN A 117 29.17 -5.76 -20.31
CA GLN A 117 30.21 -6.28 -21.21
C GLN A 117 30.07 -7.79 -21.39
#